data_AF-A0AAW5QWH5-F1
#
_entry.id   AF-A0AAW5QWH5-F1
#
_cell.length_a   1.000
_cell.length_b   1.000
_cell.length_c   1.000
_cell.angle_alpha   90.00
_cell.angle_beta   90.00
_cell.angle_gamma   90.00
#
_symmetry.space_group_name_H-M   'P 1'
#
loop_
_entity.id
_entity.type
_entity.pdbx_description
1 polymer ?
#
loop_
_entity_poly.entity_id
_entity_poly.type
_entity_poly.pdbx_seq_one_letter_code
_entity_poly.pdbx_strand_id
1 'polypeptide(L)'
;MTNGSLLKKAAGRNLAHRIPGKARGIRQAVRAGEARYERKRHLPWLARATPDEIASDDPAVTRSIVTRLERALSAERRRGRAGHWSYDINRHIALMQALAAEKQRLGEVSLPRR
;
A
#
# COMPACT_ATOMS: atom_id res chain seq x y z
N MET A 1 61.27 -5.33 -24.36
CA MET A 1 60.41 -4.15 -24.53
C MET A 1 58.97 -4.56 -24.23
N THR A 2 58.37 -3.95 -23.20
CA THR A 2 56.92 -3.75 -22.91
C THR A 2 55.99 -4.97 -22.77
N ASN A 3 55.60 -5.33 -21.53
CA ASN A 3 54.34 -5.00 -20.82
C ASN A 3 53.11 -5.69 -21.45
N GLY A 4 52.35 -6.58 -20.80
CA GLY A 4 51.74 -6.48 -19.47
C GLY A 4 50.26 -6.11 -19.61
N SER A 5 49.33 -7.06 -19.47
CA SER A 5 47.90 -6.85 -19.11
C SER A 5 47.22 -8.23 -19.02
N LEU A 6 47.02 -8.84 -17.85
CA LEU A 6 45.82 -8.68 -17.01
C LEU A 6 44.55 -8.40 -17.83
N LEU A 7 43.58 -9.32 -17.78
CA LEU A 7 42.29 -9.10 -17.13
C LEU A 7 41.36 -10.30 -17.35
N LYS A 8 41.01 -10.93 -16.23
CA LYS A 8 39.89 -11.87 -16.08
C LYS A 8 38.59 -11.19 -16.51
N LYS A 9 37.88 -11.72 -17.52
CA LYS A 9 36.46 -11.40 -17.72
C LYS A 9 35.62 -12.19 -16.73
N ALA A 10 35.53 -11.67 -15.52
CA ALA A 10 34.37 -11.88 -14.66
C ALA A 10 33.49 -10.63 -14.72
N ALA A 11 32.20 -10.84 -14.43
CA ALA A 11 31.18 -9.83 -14.14
C ALA A 11 30.25 -9.43 -15.31
N GLY A 12 28.99 -9.82 -15.12
CA GLY A 12 27.85 -9.34 -15.87
C GLY A 12 26.51 -9.88 -15.38
N ARG A 13 26.43 -10.56 -14.21
CA ARG A 13 25.16 -10.85 -13.56
C ARG A 13 24.66 -9.57 -12.89
N ASN A 14 23.80 -8.84 -13.59
CA ASN A 14 23.11 -7.68 -13.04
C ASN A 14 22.02 -8.17 -12.06
N LEU A 15 22.47 -8.60 -10.88
CA LEU A 15 21.62 -8.95 -9.75
C LEU A 15 21.59 -7.78 -8.78
N ALA A 16 20.37 -7.36 -8.46
CA ALA A 16 20.01 -6.61 -7.27
C ALA A 16 20.44 -5.14 -7.18
N HIS A 17 19.66 -4.26 -7.83
CA HIS A 17 19.39 -2.93 -7.27
C HIS A 17 17.99 -2.89 -6.60
N ARG A 18 17.72 -3.85 -5.72
CA ARG A 18 16.52 -3.81 -4.87
C ARG A 18 16.91 -3.12 -3.58
N ILE A 19 16.85 -1.78 -3.54
CA ILE A 19 17.19 -0.98 -2.35
C ILE A 19 16.31 -1.44 -1.18
N PRO A 20 16.87 -2.10 -0.14
CA PRO A 20 16.09 -2.68 0.95
C PRO A 20 15.37 -1.60 1.79
N GLY A 21 15.87 -0.36 1.77
CA GLY A 21 15.30 0.78 2.49
C GLY A 21 14.01 1.34 1.92
N LYS A 22 13.76 1.25 0.61
CA LYS A 22 12.60 1.91 -0.04
C LYS A 22 11.27 1.30 0.42
N ALA A 23 11.23 -0.04 0.52
CA ALA A 23 10.08 -0.75 1.06
C ALA A 23 9.87 -0.51 2.56
N ARG A 24 10.95 -0.28 3.33
CA ARG A 24 10.85 0.08 4.76
C ARG A 24 10.27 1.48 4.94
N GLY A 25 10.69 2.45 4.13
CA GLY A 25 10.15 3.82 4.14
C GLY A 25 8.65 3.86 3.81
N ILE A 26 8.21 3.12 2.78
CA ILE A 26 6.77 3.02 2.44
C ILE A 26 5.98 2.40 3.59
N ARG A 27 6.48 1.32 4.21
CA ARG A 27 5.82 0.71 5.38
C ARG A 27 5.72 1.67 6.57
N GLN A 28 6.76 2.44 6.83
CA GLN A 28 6.72 3.48 7.88
C GLN A 28 5.71 4.58 7.56
N ALA A 29 5.65 5.04 6.30
CA ALA A 29 4.67 6.04 5.88
C ALA A 29 3.22 5.53 5.98
N VAL A 30 2.99 4.25 5.71
CA VAL A 30 1.68 3.61 5.94
C VAL A 30 1.36 3.58 7.43
N ARG A 31 2.25 3.09 8.28
CA ARG A 31 2.07 3.09 9.74
C ARG A 31 1.84 4.49 10.34
N ALA A 32 2.60 5.49 9.90
CA ALA A 32 2.43 6.87 10.35
C ALA A 32 1.09 7.45 9.88
N GLY A 33 0.61 7.04 8.69
CA GLY A 33 -0.69 7.46 8.18
C GLY A 33 -1.87 6.73 8.79
N GLU A 34 -1.70 5.48 9.25
CA GLU A 34 -2.70 4.79 10.07
C GLU A 34 -3.04 5.62 11.32
N ALA A 35 -2.03 6.21 11.98
CA ALA A 35 -2.24 7.08 13.14
C ALA A 35 -2.96 8.40 12.79
N ARG A 36 -2.93 8.84 11.53
CA ARG A 36 -3.61 10.04 11.01
C ARG A 36 -4.92 9.73 10.29
N TYR A 37 -5.31 8.45 10.24
CA TYR A 37 -6.52 8.04 9.56
C TYR A 37 -7.75 8.41 10.39
N GLU A 38 -8.60 9.24 9.79
CA GLU A 38 -9.90 9.63 10.34
C GLU A 38 -11.03 9.11 9.46
N ARG A 39 -11.95 8.30 10.01
CA ARG A 39 -13.07 7.70 9.26
C ARG A 39 -13.89 8.74 8.51
N LYS A 40 -14.31 9.80 9.21
CA LYS A 40 -15.15 10.89 8.68
C LYS A 40 -14.53 11.57 7.47
N ARG A 41 -13.21 11.74 7.46
CA ARG A 41 -12.47 12.41 6.39
C ARG A 41 -12.25 11.52 5.17
N HIS A 42 -11.97 10.24 5.39
CA HIS A 42 -11.44 9.36 4.33
C HIS A 42 -12.47 8.40 3.74
N LEU A 43 -13.34 7.80 4.56
CA LEU A 43 -14.24 6.75 4.11
C LEU A 43 -15.29 7.17 3.06
N PRO A 44 -15.83 8.40 3.06
CA PRO A 44 -16.73 8.84 2.00
C PRO A 44 -16.12 8.69 0.60
N TRP A 45 -14.82 9.00 0.44
CA TRP A 45 -14.14 8.97 -0.86
C TRP A 45 -13.41 7.65 -1.16
N LEU A 46 -12.95 6.94 -0.13
CA LEU A 46 -12.23 5.67 -0.30
C LEU A 46 -13.16 4.47 -0.46
N ALA A 47 -14.20 4.40 0.36
CA ALA A 47 -15.09 3.25 0.47
C ALA A 47 -16.56 3.57 0.14
N ARG A 48 -16.87 4.84 -0.21
CA ARG A 48 -18.25 5.32 -0.40
C ARG A 48 -19.11 5.02 0.84
N ALA A 49 -18.53 5.17 2.03
CA ALA A 49 -19.24 4.91 3.27
C ALA A 49 -20.25 6.02 3.56
N THR A 50 -21.43 5.65 4.05
CA THR A 50 -22.46 6.61 4.47
C THR A 50 -22.13 7.18 5.86
N PRO A 51 -22.74 8.32 6.26
CA PRO A 51 -22.60 8.86 7.61
C PRO A 51 -22.96 7.84 8.71
N ASP A 52 -24.01 7.04 8.51
CA ASP A 52 -24.43 6.00 9.46
C ASP A 52 -23.39 4.89 9.58
N GLU A 53 -22.83 4.43 8.45
CA GLU A 53 -21.76 3.43 8.46
C GLU A 53 -20.50 3.96 9.16
N ILE A 54 -20.20 5.25 8.98
CA ILE A 54 -19.03 5.91 9.60
C ILE A 54 -19.20 6.01 11.12
N ALA A 55 -20.42 6.30 11.58
CA ALA A 55 -20.77 6.44 12.99
C ALA A 55 -20.98 5.10 13.71
N SER A 56 -21.16 4.01 12.96
CA SER A 56 -21.42 2.69 13.53
C SER A 56 -20.18 2.05 14.17
N ASP A 57 -20.38 1.53 15.38
CA ASP A 57 -19.42 0.68 16.11
C ASP A 57 -19.64 -0.82 15.87
N ASP A 58 -20.58 -1.19 14.99
CA ASP A 58 -20.84 -2.59 14.65
C ASP A 58 -19.64 -3.20 13.87
N PRO A 59 -19.05 -4.32 14.36
CA PRO A 59 -18.01 -5.04 13.64
C PRO A 59 -18.43 -5.51 12.24
N ALA A 60 -19.72 -5.79 12.00
CA ALA A 60 -20.22 -6.16 10.68
C ALA A 60 -20.14 -5.01 9.67
N VAL A 61 -20.46 -3.79 10.10
CA VAL A 61 -20.30 -2.58 9.28
C VAL A 61 -18.83 -2.36 8.94
N THR A 62 -17.95 -2.52 9.93
CA THR A 62 -16.50 -2.41 9.74
C THR A 62 -15.98 -3.45 8.72
N ARG A 63 -16.44 -4.71 8.80
CA ARG A 63 -16.11 -5.76 7.78
C ARG A 63 -16.57 -5.39 6.37
N SER A 64 -17.76 -4.80 6.24
CA SER A 64 -18.27 -4.29 4.95
C SER A 64 -17.39 -3.18 4.38
N ILE A 65 -16.94 -2.26 5.23
CA ILE A 65 -16.00 -1.19 4.85
C ILE A 65 -14.66 -1.79 4.40
N VAL A 66 -14.09 -2.72 5.16
CA VAL A 66 -12.84 -3.43 4.82
C VAL A 66 -12.93 -4.09 3.44
N THR A 67 -14.02 -4.81 3.17
CA THR A 67 -14.24 -5.46 1.86
C THR A 67 -14.25 -4.45 0.70
N ARG A 68 -14.86 -3.28 0.89
CA ARG A 68 -14.86 -2.20 -0.11
C ARG A 68 -13.47 -1.61 -0.32
N LEU A 69 -12.71 -1.40 0.75
CA LEU A 69 -11.33 -0.91 0.69
C LEU A 69 -10.40 -1.89 -0.06
N GLU A 70 -10.52 -3.20 0.19
CA GLU A 70 -9.74 -4.23 -0.51
C GLU A 70 -10.03 -4.25 -2.02
N ARG A 71 -11.31 -4.16 -2.40
CA ARG A 71 -11.73 -4.07 -3.80
C ARG A 71 -11.18 -2.81 -4.46
N ALA A 72 -11.30 -1.66 -3.79
CA ALA A 72 -10.78 -0.39 -4.30
C ALA A 72 -9.25 -0.42 -4.48
N LEU A 73 -8.51 -0.96 -3.52
CA LEU A 73 -7.05 -1.10 -3.59
C LEU A 73 -6.61 -2.05 -4.71
N SER A 74 -7.33 -3.16 -4.90
CA SER A 74 -7.06 -4.11 -5.98
C SER A 74 -7.28 -3.47 -7.36
N ALA A 75 -8.34 -2.67 -7.50
CA ALA A 75 -8.59 -1.89 -8.71
C ALA A 75 -7.48 -0.85 -8.97
N GLU A 76 -7.05 -0.14 -7.92
CA GLU A 76 -5.96 0.85 -8.01
C GLU A 76 -4.63 0.20 -8.42
N ARG A 77 -4.30 -0.96 -7.85
CA ARG A 77 -3.13 -1.76 -8.24
C ARG A 77 -3.20 -2.22 -9.69
N ARG A 78 -4.38 -2.60 -10.17
CA ARG A 78 -4.57 -3.00 -11.58
C ARG A 78 -4.32 -1.81 -12.51
N ARG A 79 -4.84 -0.61 -12.19
CA ARG A 79 -4.58 0.62 -12.95
C ARG A 79 -3.10 0.96 -13.00
N GLY A 80 -2.43 0.94 -11.85
CA GLY A 80 -0.99 1.23 -11.76
C GLY A 80 -0.14 0.27 -12.58
N ARG A 81 -0.45 -1.03 -12.58
CA ARG A 81 0.23 -2.02 -13.42
C ARG A 81 -0.02 -1.84 -14.91
N ALA A 82 -1.21 -1.35 -15.28
CA ALA A 82 -1.57 -1.09 -16.67
C ALA A 82 -1.05 0.26 -17.20
N GLY A 83 -0.37 1.07 -16.37
CA GLY A 83 -0.01 2.45 -16.73
C GLY A 83 -1.24 3.33 -17.01
N HIS A 84 -2.39 2.98 -16.45
CA HIS A 84 -3.65 3.66 -16.74
C HIS A 84 -3.61 5.09 -16.19
N TRP A 85 -4.04 6.06 -16.99
CA TRP A 85 -3.97 7.49 -16.65
C TRP A 85 -4.66 7.87 -15.34
N SER A 86 -5.70 7.12 -14.95
CA SER A 86 -6.44 7.35 -13.69
C SER A 86 -5.83 6.65 -12.47
N TYR A 87 -4.63 6.08 -12.58
CA TYR A 87 -3.88 5.62 -11.43
C TYR A 87 -3.44 6.80 -10.56
N ASP A 88 -3.75 6.74 -9.27
CA ASP A 88 -3.36 7.75 -8.31
C ASP A 88 -2.59 7.12 -7.14
N ILE A 89 -1.30 7.49 -6.99
CA ILE A 89 -0.42 7.01 -5.93
C ILE A 89 -0.87 7.50 -4.54
N ASN A 90 -1.42 8.71 -4.43
CA ASN A 90 -1.93 9.25 -3.18
C ASN A 90 -3.17 8.49 -2.74
N ARG A 91 -4.08 8.22 -3.70
CA ARG A 91 -5.23 7.33 -3.48
C ARG A 91 -4.79 5.94 -3.04
N HIS A 92 -3.76 5.38 -3.67
CA HIS A 92 -3.22 4.08 -3.30
C HIS A 92 -2.70 4.06 -1.85
N ILE A 93 -1.91 5.05 -1.45
CA ILE A 93 -1.37 5.16 -0.09
C ILE A 93 -2.51 5.31 0.93
N ALA A 94 -3.49 6.17 0.65
CA ALA A 94 -4.66 6.36 1.51
C ALA A 94 -5.49 5.08 1.67
N LEU A 95 -5.68 4.31 0.59
CA LEU A 95 -6.35 3.00 0.64
C LEU A 95 -5.60 2.01 1.52
N MET A 96 -4.27 1.97 1.45
CA MET A 96 -3.46 1.09 2.32
C MET A 96 -3.58 1.48 3.80
N GLN A 97 -3.48 2.78 4.10
CA GLN A 97 -3.59 3.32 5.46
C GLN A 97 -4.97 3.03 6.07
N ALA A 98 -6.04 3.34 5.34
CA ALA A 98 -7.41 3.08 5.79
C ALA A 98 -7.68 1.58 6.00
N LEU A 99 -7.23 0.73 5.07
CA LEU A 99 -7.42 -0.72 5.18
C LEU A 99 -6.69 -1.30 6.41
N ALA A 100 -5.47 -0.85 6.67
CA ALA A 100 -4.72 -1.31 7.82
C ALA A 100 -5.37 -0.88 9.14
N ALA A 101 -5.83 0.37 9.23
CA ALA A 101 -6.52 0.89 10.41
C ALA A 101 -7.86 0.19 10.68
N GLU A 102 -8.69 -0.05 9.65
CA GLU A 102 -9.98 -0.73 9.81
C GLU A 102 -9.80 -2.23 10.14
N LYS A 103 -8.75 -2.89 9.65
CA LYS A 103 -8.42 -4.27 10.08
C LYS A 103 -7.96 -4.31 11.53
N GLN A 104 -7.13 -3.35 11.94
CA GLN A 104 -6.74 -3.23 13.35
C GLN A 104 -7.95 -3.00 14.26
N ARG A 105 -8.95 -2.22 13.82
CA ARG A 105 -10.23 -2.03 14.53
C ARG A 105 -11.00 -3.34 14.71
N LEU A 106 -10.93 -4.27 13.76
CA LEU A 106 -11.52 -5.62 13.87
C LEU A 106 -10.70 -6.58 14.76
N GLY A 107 -9.52 -6.17 15.23
CA GLY A 107 -8.54 -7.07 15.85
C GLY A 107 -7.83 -7.98 14.84
N GLU A 108 -8.01 -7.75 13.55
CA GLU A 108 -7.29 -8.45 12.48
C GLU A 108 -5.92 -7.79 12.29
N VAL A 109 -4.84 -8.50 12.64
CA VAL A 109 -3.49 -8.00 12.37
C VAL A 109 -3.25 -7.98 10.87
N SER A 110 -3.27 -6.78 10.28
CA SER A 110 -2.97 -6.55 8.86
C SER A 110 -1.46 -6.48 8.64
N LEU A 111 -0.90 -7.48 7.95
CA LEU A 111 0.37 -7.36 7.24
C LEU A 111 0.17 -7.75 5.76
N PRO A 112 0.85 -7.08 4.82
CA PRO A 112 0.60 -7.27 3.40
C PRO A 112 0.95 -8.70 2.96
N ARG A 113 -0.04 -9.44 2.44
CA ARG A 113 0.24 -10.58 1.57
C ARG A 113 0.81 -10.03 0.25
N ARG A 114 1.93 -10.65 -0.15
CA ARG A 114 2.83 -10.26 -1.23
C ARG A 114 2.11 -10.05 -2.57
#